data_AF-A0A927X2Z3-F1
#
_entry.id   AF-A0A927X2Z3-F1
#
_cell.length_a   1.000
_cell.length_b   1.000
_cell.length_c   1.000
_cell.angle_alpha   90.00
_cell.angle_beta   90.00
_cell.angle_gamma   90.00
#
_symmetry.space_group_name_H-M   'P 1'
#
loop_
_entity.id
_entity.type
_entity.pdbx_description
1 polymer ?
#
loop_
_entity_poly.entity_id
_entity_poly.type
_entity_poly.pdbx_seq_one_letter_code
_entity_poly.pdbx_strand_id
1 'polypeptide(L)'
;MFTFRKYDKIEGGKRKRAKHPKLIVDKKGNKFGFMGLTESPKRGHHKNIEINNPQKNKSGKSYIRNELRYDDKKHFSEPLKNYKLHNEDYVKIIDKVNKHKKKK
;
A
#
# COMPACT_ATOMS: atom_id res chain seq x y z
N MET A 1 -11.25 -5.30 -4.89
CA MET A 1 -10.87 -4.11 -5.68
C MET A 1 -9.66 -3.45 -5.04
N PHE A 2 -8.49 -3.69 -5.62
CA PHE A 2 -7.24 -3.07 -5.18
C PHE A 2 -6.94 -1.84 -6.01
N THR A 3 -6.66 -0.71 -5.36
CA THR A 3 -6.45 0.56 -6.05
C THR A 3 -5.46 1.41 -5.29
N PHE A 4 -4.50 2.00 -5.98
CA PHE A 4 -3.58 2.95 -5.36
C PHE A 4 -4.24 4.32 -5.23
N ARG A 5 -4.10 4.94 -4.07
CA ARG A 5 -4.54 6.32 -3.81
C ARG A 5 -3.42 7.12 -3.16
N LYS A 6 -3.43 8.42 -3.40
CA LYS A 6 -2.56 9.35 -2.67
C LYS A 6 -3.07 9.48 -1.24
N TYR A 7 -2.18 9.38 -0.27
CA TYR A 7 -2.50 9.62 1.12
C TYR A 7 -2.16 11.06 1.47
N ASP A 8 -3.11 11.77 2.07
CA ASP A 8 -2.99 13.21 2.28
C ASP A 8 -2.08 13.59 3.44
N LYS A 9 -1.73 12.63 4.29
CA LYS A 9 -0.76 12.85 5.36
C LYS A 9 0.66 12.69 4.84
N ILE A 10 1.51 13.62 5.26
CA ILE A 10 2.93 13.57 5.00
C ILE A 10 3.57 12.56 5.96
N GLU A 11 4.29 11.58 5.42
CA GLU A 11 4.95 10.53 6.19
C GLU A 11 6.40 10.31 5.71
N GLY A 12 7.20 9.63 6.53
CA GLY A 12 8.60 9.30 6.23
C GLY A 12 9.59 10.06 7.11
N GLY A 13 10.85 9.61 7.11
CA GLY A 13 11.94 10.29 7.82
C GLY A 13 12.29 11.64 7.19
N LYS A 14 13.11 12.46 7.87
CA LYS A 14 13.44 13.85 7.47
C LYS A 14 13.74 14.03 5.97
N ARG A 15 14.46 13.09 5.33
CA ARG A 15 14.86 13.14 3.91
C ARG A 15 13.84 12.55 2.91
N LYS A 16 12.87 11.74 3.37
CA LYS A 16 11.87 11.05 2.52
C LYS A 16 10.44 11.43 2.88
N ARG A 17 10.28 12.64 3.43
CA ARG A 17 9.03 13.16 3.96
C ARG A 17 8.14 13.60 2.81
N ALA A 18 7.11 12.82 2.50
CA ALA A 18 6.23 13.05 1.35
C ALA A 18 4.84 12.45 1.57
N LYS A 19 3.91 12.77 0.67
CA LYS A 19 2.62 12.07 0.55
C LYS A 19 2.84 10.78 -0.23
N HIS A 20 2.85 9.64 0.45
CA HIS A 20 3.18 8.34 -0.15
C HIS A 20 1.93 7.63 -0.70
N PRO A 21 2.01 7.01 -1.89
CA PRO A 21 0.93 6.15 -2.40
C PRO A 21 0.60 5.00 -1.45
N LYS A 22 -0.68 4.68 -1.31
CA LYS A 22 -1.19 3.54 -0.52
C LYS A 22 -2.06 2.65 -1.39
N LEU A 23 -1.90 1.35 -1.22
CA LEU A 23 -2.78 0.36 -1.84
C LEU A 23 -4.01 0.20 -0.94
N ILE A 24 -5.17 0.58 -1.44
CA ILE A 24 -6.44 0.30 -0.78
C ILE A 24 -6.79 -1.17 -1.02
N VAL A 25 -6.99 -1.92 0.07
CA VAL A 25 -7.22 -3.37 0.06
C VAL A 25 -8.53 -3.78 0.73
N ASP A 26 -9.17 -2.86 1.45
CA ASP A 26 -10.40 -3.13 2.18
C ASP A 26 -11.24 -1.85 2.32
N LYS A 27 -12.55 -2.00 2.55
CA LYS A 27 -13.46 -0.88 2.84
C LYS A 27 -14.37 -1.28 3.99
N LYS A 28 -14.41 -0.47 5.07
CA LYS A 28 -15.28 -0.70 6.24
C LYS A 28 -15.94 0.62 6.64
N GLY A 29 -17.24 0.76 6.41
CA GLY A 29 -17.96 2.01 6.67
C GLY A 29 -17.27 3.21 5.99
N ASN A 30 -16.91 4.22 6.78
CA ASN A 30 -16.19 5.42 6.31
C ASN A 30 -14.65 5.29 6.30
N LYS A 31 -14.11 4.07 6.46
CA LYS A 31 -12.67 3.82 6.48
C LYS A 31 -12.21 3.00 5.29
N PHE A 32 -11.01 3.31 4.81
CA PHE A 32 -10.25 2.44 3.93
C PHE A 32 -9.25 1.63 4.73
N GLY A 33 -9.21 0.33 4.47
CA GLY A 33 -8.09 -0.51 4.85
C GLY A 33 -7.02 -0.43 3.77
N PHE A 34 -5.78 -0.16 4.17
CA PHE A 34 -4.69 0.13 3.26
C PHE A 34 -3.37 -0.50 3.69
N MET A 35 -2.49 -0.67 2.71
CA MET A 35 -1.09 -1.08 2.87
C MET A 35 -0.20 -0.06 2.17
N GLY A 36 0.96 0.27 2.74
CA GLY A 36 1.83 1.33 2.21
C GLY A 36 2.77 0.87 1.10
N LEU A 37 2.89 1.64 0.02
CA LEU A 37 3.95 1.44 -0.98
C LEU A 37 5.30 1.93 -0.41
N THR A 38 6.38 1.22 -0.70
CA THR A 38 7.72 1.54 -0.22
C THR A 38 8.80 0.95 -1.12
N GLU A 39 9.98 1.57 -1.15
CA GLU A 39 11.16 1.06 -1.88
C GLU A 39 12.04 0.17 -0.99
N SER A 40 11.73 0.09 0.32
CA SER A 40 12.54 -0.67 1.27
C SER A 40 12.03 -2.10 1.42
N PRO A 41 12.90 -3.14 1.37
CA PRO A 41 12.50 -4.53 1.52
C PRO A 41 12.06 -4.91 2.95
N LYS A 42 12.42 -4.11 3.97
CA LYS A 42 12.07 -4.38 5.38
C LYS A 42 11.83 -3.10 6.18
N ARG A 43 11.16 -3.24 7.32
CA ARG A 43 11.03 -2.21 8.35
C ARG A 43 11.33 -2.82 9.71
N GLY A 44 12.45 -2.44 10.32
CA GLY A 44 12.97 -3.13 11.50
C GLY A 44 13.20 -4.61 11.19
N HIS A 45 12.62 -5.49 12.01
CA HIS A 45 12.67 -6.95 11.83
C HIS A 45 11.60 -7.51 10.87
N HIS A 46 10.69 -6.69 10.36
CA HIS A 46 9.59 -7.14 9.51
C HIS A 46 9.92 -7.01 8.03
N LYS A 47 9.81 -8.11 7.27
CA LYS A 47 9.92 -8.12 5.80
C LYS A 47 8.66 -7.53 5.15
N ASN A 48 8.86 -6.69 4.14
CA ASN A 48 7.79 -6.20 3.27
C ASN A 48 7.53 -7.19 2.14
N ILE A 49 6.39 -7.03 1.47
CA ILE A 49 5.96 -7.90 0.38
C ILE A 49 6.54 -7.33 -0.91
N GLU A 50 7.45 -8.05 -1.54
CA GLU A 50 7.98 -7.68 -2.85
C GLU A 50 6.90 -7.76 -3.91
N ILE A 51 6.83 -6.72 -4.74
CA ILE A 51 5.89 -6.60 -5.86
C ILE A 51 6.59 -6.02 -7.08
N ASN A 52 6.02 -6.26 -8.25
CA ASN A 52 6.35 -5.50 -9.44
C ASN A 52 6.02 -4.02 -9.21
N ASN A 53 6.83 -3.12 -9.79
CA ASN A 53 6.62 -1.70 -9.59
C ASN A 53 5.25 -1.29 -10.18
N PRO A 54 4.32 -0.80 -9.34
CA PRO A 54 2.98 -0.52 -9.82
C PRO A 54 2.92 0.76 -10.66
N GLN A 55 3.94 1.62 -10.62
CA GLN A 55 3.95 2.88 -11.34
C GLN A 55 4.35 2.67 -12.81
N LYS A 56 3.53 3.16 -13.73
CA LYS A 56 3.80 3.10 -15.18
C LYS A 56 5.18 3.69 -15.50
N ASN A 57 5.94 3.00 -16.35
CA ASN A 57 7.29 3.38 -16.80
C ASN A 57 8.36 3.46 -15.70
N LYS A 58 8.14 2.82 -14.54
CA LYS A 58 9.15 2.66 -13.48
C LYS A 58 9.53 1.19 -13.35
N SER A 59 10.82 0.88 -13.35
CA SER A 59 11.37 -0.47 -13.21
C SER A 59 12.07 -0.72 -11.86
N GLY A 60 12.05 0.26 -10.95
CA GLY A 60 12.71 0.16 -9.66
C GLY A 60 12.04 -0.86 -8.72
N LYS A 61 12.81 -1.42 -7.78
CA LYS A 61 12.29 -2.33 -6.76
C LYS A 61 11.17 -1.68 -5.96
N SER A 62 10.10 -2.44 -5.73
CA SER A 62 8.91 -1.95 -5.08
C SER A 62 8.38 -2.99 -4.09
N TYR A 63 7.87 -2.50 -2.97
CA TYR A 63 7.37 -3.35 -1.90
C TYR A 63 6.08 -2.75 -1.34
N ILE A 64 5.21 -3.63 -0.86
CA ILE A 64 4.06 -3.27 -0.03
C ILE A 64 4.39 -3.60 1.43
N ARG A 65 4.20 -2.64 2.33
CA ARG A 65 4.37 -2.87 3.76
C ARG A 65 3.44 -3.97 4.21
N ASN A 66 3.98 -4.97 4.90
CA ASN A 66 3.21 -6.11 5.41
C ASN A 66 2.42 -5.74 6.69
N GLU A 67 1.61 -4.70 6.61
CA GLU A 67 0.73 -4.20 7.67
C GLU A 67 -0.61 -3.80 7.06
N LEU A 68 -1.71 -4.16 7.71
CA LEU A 68 -3.05 -3.69 7.35
C LEU A 68 -3.49 -2.60 8.33
N ARG A 69 -3.58 -1.36 7.85
CA ARG A 69 -4.03 -0.21 8.64
C ARG A 69 -5.37 0.29 8.12
N TYR A 70 -6.10 1.04 8.95
CA TYR A 70 -7.37 1.65 8.58
C TYR A 70 -7.33 3.14 8.89
N ASP A 71 -7.86 3.95 7.99
CA ASP A 71 -8.04 5.38 8.20
C ASP A 71 -9.25 5.88 7.42
N ASP A 72 -9.78 7.06 7.77
CA ASP A 72 -10.95 7.64 7.15
C ASP A 72 -10.73 7.93 5.67
N LYS A 73 -11.76 7.70 4.86
CA LYS A 73 -11.74 7.92 3.41
C LYS A 73 -11.32 9.34 3.03
N LYS A 74 -11.65 10.33 3.87
CA LYS A 74 -11.29 11.75 3.69
C LYS A 74 -9.77 12.02 3.64
N HIS A 75 -8.95 11.10 4.15
CA HIS A 75 -7.48 11.22 4.10
C HIS A 75 -6.87 10.63 2.81
N PHE A 76 -7.70 10.16 1.88
CA PHE A 76 -7.26 9.59 0.63
C PHE A 76 -7.84 10.38 -0.54
N SER A 77 -6.96 10.92 -1.37
CA SER A 77 -7.36 11.60 -2.59
C SER A 77 -7.83 10.59 -3.66
N GLU A 78 -8.01 11.09 -4.88
CA GLU A 78 -8.43 10.30 -6.02
C GLU A 78 -7.50 9.10 -6.33
N PRO A 79 -8.04 8.06 -6.99
CA PRO A 79 -7.23 6.96 -7.52
C PRO A 79 -6.07 7.44 -8.39
N LEU A 80 -4.89 6.89 -8.15
CA LEU A 80 -3.70 7.17 -8.94
C LEU A 80 -3.77 6.40 -10.27
N LYS A 81 -4.09 7.11 -11.35
CA LYS A 81 -4.30 6.51 -12.69
C LYS A 81 -3.05 5.86 -13.29
N ASN A 82 -1.87 6.32 -12.90
CA ASN A 82 -0.58 5.77 -13.36
C ASN A 82 -0.03 4.65 -12.46
N TYR A 83 -0.84 4.14 -11.51
CA TYR A 83 -0.46 3.03 -10.64
C TYR A 83 -1.42 1.85 -10.82
N LYS A 84 -0.87 0.67 -11.13
CA LYS A 84 -1.64 -0.57 -11.27
C LYS A 84 -0.90 -1.72 -10.60
N LEU A 85 -1.61 -2.48 -9.78
CA LEU A 85 -1.05 -3.72 -9.23
C LEU A 85 -1.03 -4.78 -10.33
N HIS A 86 0.08 -5.49 -10.46
CA HIS A 86 0.19 -6.62 -11.38
C HIS A 86 -0.65 -7.81 -10.88
N ASN A 87 -1.18 -8.60 -11.81
CA ASN A 87 -2.06 -9.72 -11.48
C ASN A 87 -1.36 -10.77 -10.60
N GLU A 88 -0.07 -11.03 -10.84
CA GLU A 88 0.75 -11.97 -10.06
C GLU A 88 0.91 -11.55 -8.60
N ASP A 89 0.95 -10.24 -8.35
CA ASP A 89 1.09 -9.70 -7.00
C ASP A 89 -0.26 -9.66 -6.26
N TYR A 90 -1.38 -9.71 -6.98
CA TYR A 90 -2.71 -9.71 -6.40
C TYR A 90 -2.89 -10.85 -5.39
N VAL A 91 -2.50 -12.08 -5.78
CA VAL A 91 -2.62 -13.29 -4.94
C VAL A 91 -1.80 -13.14 -3.66
N LYS A 92 -0.55 -12.67 -3.78
CA LYS A 92 0.33 -12.44 -2.62
C LYS A 92 -0.27 -11.43 -1.64
N ILE A 93 -0.85 -10.34 -2.16
CA ILE A 93 -1.46 -9.29 -1.33
C ILE A 93 -2.73 -9.81 -0.66
N ILE A 94 -3.62 -10.49 -1.39
CA ILE A 94 -4.90 -10.96 -0.81
C ILE A 94 -4.69 -11.96 0.31
N ASP A 95 -3.71 -12.86 0.19
CA ASP A 95 -3.36 -13.82 1.23
C ASP A 95 -2.89 -13.12 2.52
N LYS A 96 -2.09 -12.06 2.37
CA LYS A 96 -1.60 -11.27 3.52
C LYS A 96 -2.75 -10.50 4.16
N VAL A 97 -3.62 -9.89 3.37
CA VAL A 97 -4.82 -9.19 3.87
C VAL A 97 -5.72 -10.15 4.65
N ASN A 98 -5.98 -11.35 4.12
CA ASN A 98 -6.78 -12.37 4.80
C ASN A 98 -6.13 -12.83 6.12
N LYS A 99 -4.81 -13.04 6.13
CA LYS A 99 -4.07 -13.36 7.36
C LYS A 99 -4.17 -12.25 8.41
N HIS A 100 -4.08 -10.98 8.01
CA HIS A 100 -4.23 -9.84 8.91
C HIS A 100 -5.66 -9.72 9.45
N LYS A 101 -6.68 -10.02 8.64
CA LYS A 101 -8.09 -9.99 9.05
C LYS A 101 -8.44 -11.12 10.03
N LYS A 102 -7.84 -12.31 9.90
CA LYS A 102 -8.07 -13.45 10.81
C LYS A 102 -7.41 -13.30 12.19
N LYS A 103 -6.37 -12.47 12.29
CA LYS A 103 -5.64 -12.21 13.54
C LYS A 103 -6.28 -11.12 14.41
N LYS A 104 -7.33 -10.47 13.90
CA LYS A 104 -8.09 -9.43 14.59
C LYS A 104 -9.45 -9.98 14.99
#